data_AF-A0A2U1NNB2-F1
#
_entry.id   AF-A0A2U1NNB2-F1
#
_cell.length_a   1.000
_cell.length_b   1.000
_cell.length_c   1.000
_cell.angle_alpha   90.00
_cell.angle_beta   90.00
_cell.angle_gamma   90.00
#
_symmetry.space_group_name_H-M   'P 1'
#
loop_
_entity.id
_entity.type
_entity.pdbx_description
1 polymer ?
#
loop_
_entity_poly.entity_id
_entity_poly.type
_entity_poly.pdbx_seq_one_letter_code
_entity_poly.pdbx_strand_id
1 'polypeptide(L)'
;MYLIFTSCHSAAVIWQAISYWCKLPPIYAFDVKDLFGIHSQINDNYKARIIYMIILTAMWVIWKERNEATFNNKRPSIAFIIKEIKLTSYLWARTRNRMAGLEWDKWCNFNL
;
A
#
# COMPACT_ATOMS: atom_id res chain seq x y z
N MET A 1 17.58 -5.47 -5.30
CA MET A 1 16.50 -5.38 -4.28
C MET A 1 15.44 -4.33 -4.65
N TYR A 2 15.81 -3.14 -5.15
CA TYR A 2 14.87 -2.05 -5.48
C TYR A 2 13.87 -2.34 -6.62
N LEU A 3 14.29 -3.06 -7.68
CA LEU A 3 13.45 -3.40 -8.84
C LEU A 3 12.20 -4.23 -8.51
N ILE A 4 12.18 -4.88 -7.34
CA ILE A 4 11.03 -5.67 -6.87
C ILE A 4 9.80 -4.78 -6.66
N PHE A 5 10.00 -3.53 -6.27
CA PHE A 5 8.93 -2.61 -5.92
C PHE A 5 8.45 -1.76 -7.09
N THR A 6 9.25 -1.58 -8.14
CA THR A 6 9.01 -0.57 -9.17
C THR A 6 8.79 -1.14 -10.57
N SER A 7 9.51 -2.21 -10.96
CA SER A 7 9.63 -2.60 -12.38
C SER A 7 9.01 -3.95 -12.76
N CYS A 8 8.26 -4.60 -11.86
CA CYS A 8 7.54 -5.84 -12.16
C CYS A 8 6.08 -5.53 -12.50
N HIS A 9 5.50 -6.21 -13.52
CA HIS A 9 4.08 -6.07 -13.88
C HIS A 9 3.15 -6.21 -12.65
N SER A 10 3.43 -7.18 -11.77
CA SER A 10 2.67 -7.36 -10.54
C SER A 10 2.73 -6.14 -9.61
N ALA A 11 3.90 -5.50 -9.49
CA ALA A 11 4.06 -4.30 -8.68
C ALA A 11 3.28 -3.12 -9.28
N ALA A 12 3.35 -2.93 -10.60
CA ALA A 12 2.57 -1.90 -11.29
C ALA A 12 1.06 -2.08 -11.05
N VAL A 13 0.53 -3.29 -11.18
CA VAL A 13 -0.89 -3.58 -10.91
C VAL A 13 -1.25 -3.30 -9.45
N ILE A 14 -0.38 -3.64 -8.49
CA ILE A 14 -0.62 -3.35 -7.07
C ILE A 14 -0.65 -1.83 -6.81
N TRP A 15 0.28 -1.06 -7.38
CA TRP A 15 0.30 0.39 -7.23
C TRP A 15 -0.92 1.06 -7.84
N GLN A 16 -1.41 0.57 -8.99
CA GLN A 16 -2.65 1.06 -9.59
C GLN A 16 -3.88 0.70 -8.75
N ALA A 17 -3.92 -0.48 -8.15
CA ALA A 17 -4.99 -0.85 -7.23
C ALA A 17 -4.99 0.02 -5.96
N ILE A 18 -3.80 0.36 -5.44
CA ILE A 18 -3.65 1.27 -4.30
C ILE A 18 -4.07 2.69 -4.69
N SER A 19 -3.65 3.20 -5.86
CA SER A 19 -4.04 4.55 -6.29
C SER A 19 -5.55 4.66 -6.45
N TYR A 20 -6.18 3.65 -7.06
CA TYR A 20 -7.63 3.58 -7.20
C TYR A 20 -8.33 3.55 -5.83
N TRP A 21 -7.89 2.68 -4.92
CA TRP A 21 -8.44 2.59 -3.57
C TRP A 21 -8.29 3.91 -2.80
N CYS A 22 -7.12 4.54 -2.85
CA CYS A 22 -6.82 5.78 -2.12
C CYS A 22 -7.36 7.06 -2.79
N LYS A 23 -8.06 6.94 -3.93
CA LYS A 23 -8.55 8.06 -4.76
C LYS A 23 -7.41 9.02 -5.13
N LEU A 24 -6.30 8.46 -5.60
CA LEU A 24 -5.10 9.16 -6.05
C LEU A 24 -4.95 9.08 -7.56
N PRO A 25 -4.21 10.03 -8.18
CA PRO A 25 -3.73 9.84 -9.54
C PRO A 25 -2.96 8.51 -9.69
N PRO A 26 -2.95 7.90 -10.89
CA PRO A 26 -2.20 6.69 -11.17
C PRO A 26 -0.75 6.78 -10.68
N ILE A 27 -0.31 5.79 -9.90
CA ILE A 27 1.05 5.74 -9.36
C ILE A 27 1.96 5.04 -10.38
N TYR A 28 2.92 5.79 -10.93
CA TYR A 28 4.00 5.26 -11.74
C TYR A 28 5.29 5.33 -10.94
N ALA A 29 5.70 4.19 -10.39
CA ALA A 29 6.90 4.09 -9.57
C ALA A 29 8.06 3.57 -10.41
N PHE A 30 8.93 4.45 -10.87
CA PHE A 30 10.16 4.09 -11.59
C PHE A 30 11.33 3.94 -10.60
N ASP A 31 11.33 4.76 -9.55
CA ASP A 31 12.20 4.68 -8.39
C ASP A 31 11.36 4.62 -7.09
N VAL A 32 11.93 4.09 -6.02
CA VAL A 32 11.34 4.12 -4.68
C VAL A 32 11.12 5.56 -4.20
N LYS A 33 11.94 6.51 -4.69
CA LYS A 33 11.74 7.95 -4.44
C LYS A 33 10.39 8.47 -4.95
N ASP A 34 9.89 7.95 -6.07
CA ASP A 34 8.60 8.36 -6.62
C ASP A 34 7.47 7.99 -5.66
N LEU A 35 7.56 6.82 -5.04
CA LEU A 35 6.59 6.35 -4.04
C LEU A 35 6.61 7.23 -2.79
N PHE A 36 7.79 7.60 -2.32
CA PHE A 36 7.91 8.51 -1.19
C PHE A 36 7.45 9.93 -1.52
N GLY A 37 7.51 10.38 -2.77
CA GLY A 37 7.04 11.69 -3.20
C GLY A 37 5.52 11.87 -3.20
N ILE A 38 4.73 10.78 -3.19
CA ILE A 38 3.26 10.86 -3.36
C ILE A 38 2.59 11.71 -2.26
N HIS A 39 3.07 11.62 -1.03
CA HIS A 39 2.45 12.32 0.09
C HIS A 39 2.62 13.85 0.02
N SER A 40 3.66 14.36 -0.67
CA SER A 40 3.93 15.80 -0.76
C SER A 40 2.96 16.53 -1.70
N GLN A 41 2.24 15.79 -2.55
CA GLN A 41 1.23 16.31 -3.45
C GLN A 41 -0.16 16.44 -2.80
N ILE A 42 -0.27 16.11 -1.51
CA ILE A 42 -1.54 16.02 -0.80
C ILE A 42 -1.62 17.17 0.21
N ASN A 43 -2.53 18.12 -0.03
CA ASN A 43 -2.70 19.30 0.83
C ASN A 43 -3.22 18.97 2.24
N ASP A 44 -3.91 17.85 2.40
CA ASP A 44 -4.38 17.37 3.70
C ASP A 44 -3.27 16.58 4.41
N ASN A 45 -2.66 17.19 5.42
CA ASN A 45 -1.60 16.61 6.24
C ASN A 45 -2.00 15.27 6.91
N TYR A 46 -3.27 15.12 7.27
CA TYR A 46 -3.76 13.88 7.89
C TYR A 46 -3.84 12.77 6.84
N LYS A 47 -4.48 13.06 5.70
CA LYS A 47 -4.56 12.14 4.57
C LYS A 47 -3.17 11.77 4.02
N ALA A 48 -2.24 12.73 3.95
CA ALA A 48 -0.86 12.51 3.52
C ALA A 48 -0.12 11.51 4.41
N ARG A 49 -0.27 11.62 5.75
CA ARG A 49 0.32 10.66 6.70
C ARG A 49 -0.27 9.26 6.56
N ILE A 50 -1.57 9.16 6.33
CA ILE A 50 -2.24 7.86 6.11
C ILE A 50 -1.73 7.21 4.83
N ILE A 51 -1.63 7.97 3.74
CA ILE A 51 -1.15 7.45 2.47
C ILE A 51 0.32 7.03 2.56
N TYR A 52 1.15 7.81 3.23
CA TYR A 52 2.53 7.44 3.51
C TYR A 52 2.62 6.10 4.26
N MET A 53 1.79 5.90 5.28
CA MET A 53 1.71 4.63 6.01
C MET A 53 1.22 3.47 5.13
N ILE A 54 0.24 3.71 4.24
CA ILE A 54 -0.23 2.70 3.28
C ILE A 54 0.90 2.30 2.31
N ILE A 55 1.66 3.27 1.80
CA ILE A 55 2.79 3.02 0.89
C ILE A 55 3.87 2.17 1.59
N LEU A 56 4.24 2.52 2.82
CA LEU A 56 5.19 1.71 3.61
C LEU A 56 4.67 0.29 3.86
N THR A 57 3.38 0.16 4.17
CA THR A 57 2.74 -1.14 4.38
C THR A 57 2.73 -1.96 3.09
N ALA A 58 2.43 -1.33 1.95
CA ALA A 58 2.44 -1.97 0.64
C ALA A 58 3.83 -2.50 0.28
N MET A 59 4.87 -1.69 0.47
CA MET A 59 6.26 -2.13 0.29
C MET A 59 6.58 -3.34 1.16
N TRP A 60 6.21 -3.30 2.45
CA TRP A 60 6.43 -4.42 3.37
C TRP A 60 5.74 -5.71 2.93
N VAL A 61 4.45 -5.64 2.56
CA VAL A 61 3.68 -6.81 2.13
C VAL A 61 4.20 -7.37 0.81
N ILE A 62 4.55 -6.52 -0.16
CA ILE A 62 5.16 -6.95 -1.42
C ILE A 62 6.46 -7.70 -1.16
N TRP A 63 7.32 -7.16 -0.28
CA TRP A 63 8.57 -7.81 0.10
C TRP A 63 8.34 -9.17 0.78
N LYS A 64 7.40 -9.21 1.74
CA LYS A 64 7.04 -10.43 2.47
C LYS A 64 6.53 -11.52 1.53
N GLU A 65 5.58 -11.21 0.66
CA GLU A 65 4.99 -12.19 -0.28
C GLU A 65 6.01 -12.70 -1.31
N ARG A 66 6.98 -11.88 -1.70
CA ARG A 66 8.11 -12.34 -2.52
C ARG A 66 9.04 -13.31 -1.79
N ASN A 67 9.30 -13.07 -0.52
CA ASN A 67 10.09 -14.00 0.30
C ASN A 67 9.35 -15.32 0.47
N GLU A 68 8.04 -15.29 0.79
CA GLU A 68 7.19 -16.48 0.86
C GLU A 68 7.19 -17.27 -0.45
N ALA A 69 7.12 -16.59 -1.60
CA ALA A 69 7.20 -17.26 -2.90
C ALA A 69 8.57 -17.93 -3.14
N THR A 70 9.65 -17.32 -2.66
CA THR A 70 11.02 -17.80 -2.85
C THR A 70 11.37 -18.96 -1.90
N PHE A 71 10.99 -18.85 -0.63
CA PHE A 71 11.39 -19.80 0.42
C PHE A 71 10.35 -20.89 0.68
N ASN A 72 9.06 -20.61 0.46
CA ASN A 72 7.96 -21.52 0.77
C ASN A 72 7.19 -22.00 -0.48
N ASN A 73 7.70 -21.73 -1.70
CA ASN A 73 7.07 -22.08 -2.98
C ASN A 73 5.59 -21.62 -3.09
N LYS A 74 5.23 -20.58 -2.35
CA LYS A 74 3.88 -20.01 -2.37
C LYS A 74 3.64 -19.32 -3.72
N ARG A 75 2.47 -19.56 -4.34
CA ARG A 75 2.09 -18.84 -5.56
C ARG A 75 1.62 -17.42 -5.18
N PRO A 76 2.27 -16.36 -5.69
CA PRO A 76 1.85 -14.99 -5.39
C PRO A 76 0.51 -14.68 -6.06
N SER A 77 -0.42 -14.08 -5.30
CA SER A 77 -1.71 -13.63 -5.80
C SER A 77 -1.87 -12.13 -5.54
N ILE A 78 -2.05 -11.35 -6.61
CA ILE A 78 -2.20 -9.89 -6.51
C ILE A 78 -3.43 -9.52 -5.67
N ALA A 79 -4.54 -10.24 -5.84
CA ALA A 79 -5.75 -10.03 -5.05
C ALA A 79 -5.52 -10.29 -3.55
N PHE A 80 -4.74 -11.32 -3.22
CA PHE A 80 -4.35 -11.61 -1.85
C PHE A 80 -3.45 -10.49 -1.28
N ILE A 81 -2.45 -10.06 -2.05
CA ILE A 81 -1.54 -8.97 -1.67
C ILE A 81 -2.33 -7.69 -1.36
N ILE A 82 -3.26 -7.27 -2.24
CA ILE A 82 -4.08 -6.07 -2.03
C ILE A 82 -4.92 -6.21 -0.75
N LYS A 83 -5.52 -7.38 -0.51
CA LYS A 83 -6.30 -7.65 0.70
C LYS A 83 -5.41 -7.56 1.96
N GLU A 84 -4.22 -8.16 1.93
CA GLU A 84 -3.27 -8.10 3.04
C GLU A 84 -2.81 -6.66 3.29
N ILE A 85 -2.53 -5.87 2.24
CA ILE A 85 -2.20 -4.44 2.37
C ILE A 85 -3.32 -3.68 3.08
N LYS A 86 -4.58 -3.84 2.68
CA LYS A 86 -5.73 -3.18 3.35
C LYS A 86 -5.86 -3.59 4.82
N LEU A 87 -5.73 -4.89 5.11
CA LEU A 87 -5.83 -5.42 6.48
C LEU A 87 -4.68 -4.93 7.37
N THR A 88 -3.43 -5.07 6.92
CA THR A 88 -2.26 -4.64 7.70
C THR A 88 -2.28 -3.13 7.91
N SER A 89 -2.58 -2.34 6.88
CA SER A 89 -2.62 -0.87 7.03
C SER A 89 -3.76 -0.41 7.93
N TYR A 90 -4.92 -1.09 7.92
CA TYR A 90 -6.01 -0.83 8.86
C TYR A 90 -5.62 -1.11 10.32
N LEU A 91 -4.93 -2.23 10.57
CA LEU A 91 -4.44 -2.56 11.91
C LEU A 91 -3.46 -1.51 12.41
N TRP A 92 -2.55 -1.03 11.55
CA TRP A 92 -1.61 0.04 11.88
C TRP A 92 -2.31 1.37 12.10
N ALA A 93 -3.32 1.71 11.29
CA ALA A 93 -4.14 2.89 11.43
C ALA A 93 -4.85 2.94 12.79
N ARG A 94 -5.51 1.85 13.19
CA ARG A 94 -6.22 1.78 14.47
C ARG A 94 -5.28 1.79 15.68
N THR A 95 -4.16 1.06 15.60
CA THR A 95 -3.25 0.90 16.74
C THR A 95 -2.29 2.07 16.93
N ARG A 96 -1.76 2.66 15.86
CA ARG A 96 -0.69 3.68 15.94
C ARG A 96 -1.15 5.11 15.66
N ASN A 97 -2.21 5.33 14.88
CA ASN A 97 -2.67 6.66 14.50
C ASN A 97 -3.87 7.17 15.32
N ARG A 98 -4.16 6.54 16.47
CA ARG A 98 -5.29 6.89 17.36
C ARG A 98 -6.66 6.90 16.66
N MET A 99 -6.79 6.21 15.53
CA MET A 99 -8.05 6.05 14.79
C MET A 99 -8.91 4.93 15.39
N ALA A 100 -9.17 4.98 16.71
CA ALA A 100 -9.86 3.89 17.41
C ALA A 100 -11.27 3.60 16.84
N GLY A 101 -11.95 4.65 16.33
CA GLY A 101 -13.27 4.59 15.71
C GLY A 101 -13.30 4.40 14.19
N LEU A 102 -12.15 4.12 13.55
CA LEU A 102 -12.14 3.82 12.12
C LEU A 102 -12.81 2.47 11.87
N GLU A 103 -13.91 2.50 11.13
CA GLU A 103 -14.64 1.32 10.72
C GLU A 103 -14.00 0.67 9.48
N TRP A 104 -14.02 -0.66 9.43
CA TRP A 104 -13.43 -1.40 8.31
C TRP A 104 -14.06 -1.04 6.96
N ASP A 105 -15.38 -0.80 6.92
CA ASP A 105 -16.08 -0.41 5.70
C ASP A 105 -15.60 0.96 5.18
N LYS A 106 -15.52 1.96 6.08
CA LYS A 106 -14.98 3.28 5.76
C LYS A 106 -13.55 3.20 5.25
N TRP A 107 -12.73 2.34 5.83
CA TRP A 107 -11.36 2.10 5.34
C TRP A 107 -11.33 1.43 3.97
N CYS A 108 -12.15 0.41 3.75
CA CYS A 108 -12.23 -0.30 2.46
C CYS A 108 -12.63 0.62 1.31
N ASN A 109 -13.50 1.60 1.60
CA ASN A 109 -13.98 2.63 0.68
C ASN A 109 -13.12 3.91 0.67
N PHE A 110 -12.08 3.95 1.52
CA PHE A 110 -11.20 5.11 1.72
C PHE A 110 -11.99 6.41 1.95
N ASN A 111 -12.95 6.33 2.86
CA ASN A 111 -13.73 7.43 3.39
C ASN A 111 -13.13 7.78 4.76
N LEU A 112 -12.05 8.57 4.74
CA LEU A 112 -11.29 9.04 5.89
C LEU A 112 -11.97 10.24 6.56
#